data_AF-A0A2V7VTX3-F1
#
_entry.id   AF-A0A2V7VTX3-F1
#
_cell.length_a   1.000
_cell.length_b   1.000
_cell.length_c   1.000
_cell.angle_alpha   90.00
_cell.angle_beta   90.00
_cell.angle_gamma   90.00
#
_symmetry.space_group_name_H-M   'P 1'
#
loop_
_entity.id
_entity.type
_entity.pdbx_description
1 polymer ?
#
loop_
_entity_poly.entity_id
_entity_poly.type
_entity_poly.pdbx_seq_one_letter_code
_entity_poly.pdbx_strand_id
1 'polypeptide(L)' 'MPALIVSGPFDPSRRPRMGALVAKNLVNSRHIVIANASRSFARLDVIMAKFVRDPAPGRVDESCAAAIAPPRFK' A
#
# COMPACT_ATOMS: atom_id res chain seq x y z
N MET A 1 -8.44 10.43 11.97
CA MET A 1 -8.63 10.43 10.49
C MET A 1 -8.24 9.06 9.97
N PRO A 2 -9.01 8.46 9.04
CA PRO A 2 -8.62 7.23 8.35
C PRO A 2 -7.33 7.43 7.57
N ALA A 3 -6.39 6.49 7.66
CA ALA A 3 -5.14 6.53 6.93
C ALA A 3 -4.87 5.22 6.20
N LEU A 4 -4.39 5.35 4.96
CA LEU A 4 -3.90 4.23 4.18
C LEU A 4 -2.40 4.38 3.97
N ILE A 5 -1.64 3.41 4.45
CA ILE A 5 -0.18 3.34 4.27
C ILE A 5 0.08 2.27 3.24
N VAL A 6 0.78 2.62 2.16
CA VAL A 6 1.15 1.69 1.10
C VAL A 6 2.66 1.61 1.01
N SER A 7 3.19 0.38 0.93
CA SER A 7 4.62 0.14 0.79
C SER A 7 4.90 -0.92 -0.26
N GLY A 8 6.03 -0.79 -0.95
CA GLY A 8 6.57 -1.81 -1.84
C GLY A 8 7.90 -2.31 -1.30
N PRO A 9 8.19 -3.63 -1.34
CA PRO A 9 9.46 -4.16 -0.83
C PRO A 9 10.66 -3.72 -1.67
N PHE A 10 10.42 -3.31 -2.92
CA PHE A 10 11.45 -2.84 -3.84
C PHE A 10 11.66 -1.32 -3.79
N ASP A 11 11.06 -0.57 -2.86
CA ASP A 11 11.42 0.83 -2.61
C ASP A 11 12.66 0.88 -1.69
N PRO A 12 13.85 1.27 -2.20
CA PRO A 12 15.08 1.28 -1.42
C PRO A 12 15.07 2.33 -0.30
N SER A 13 14.27 3.39 -0.46
CA SER A 13 14.20 4.54 0.45
C SER A 13 13.13 4.40 1.53
N ARG A 14 12.06 3.64 1.26
CA ARG A 14 10.86 3.53 2.12
C ARG A 14 10.38 2.09 2.24
N ARG A 15 11.24 1.26 2.84
CA ARG A 15 10.96 -0.16 3.05
C ARG A 15 9.68 -0.37 3.89
N PRO A 16 8.97 -1.50 3.72
CA PRO A 16 7.74 -1.81 4.48
C PRO A 16 7.86 -1.67 6.00
N ARG A 17 9.04 -1.93 6.57
CA ARG A 17 9.31 -1.71 7.99
C ARG A 17 9.00 -0.29 8.45
N MET A 18 9.26 0.73 7.63
CA MET A 18 8.94 2.12 7.95
C MET A 18 7.41 2.34 7.99
N GLY A 19 6.67 1.79 7.02
CA GLY A 19 5.21 1.85 7.01
C GLY A 19 4.58 1.20 8.24
N ALA A 20 5.13 0.06 8.67
CA ALA A 20 4.68 -0.62 9.89
C ALA A 20 4.92 0.22 11.16
N LEU A 21 6.03 0.96 11.22
CA LEU A 21 6.30 1.89 12.33
C LEU A 21 5.32 3.06 12.35
N VAL A 22 4.98 3.62 11.18
CA VAL A 22 3.98 4.69 11.08
C VAL A 22 2.60 4.17 11.50
N ALA A 23 2.21 2.97 11.07
CA ALA A 23 0.92 2.37 11.38
C ALA A 23 0.68 2.21 12.90
N LYS A 24 1.74 1.94 13.68
CA LYS A 24 1.65 1.86 15.15
C LYS A 24 1.17 3.15 15.81
N ASN A 25 1.42 4.30 15.18
CA ASN A 25 1.04 5.61 15.71
C ASN A 25 -0.30 6.10 15.13
N LEU A 26 -0.88 5.37 14.18
CA LEU A 26 -2.14 5.72 13.51
C LEU A 26 -3.21 4.67 13.84
N VAL A 27 -3.95 4.93 14.92
CA VAL A 27 -4.98 4.02 15.46
C VAL A 27 -6.12 3.66 14.49
N ASN A 28 -6.37 4.50 13.48
CA ASN A 28 -7.34 4.24 12.41
C ASN A 28 -6.63 4.15 11.07
N SER A 29 -5.73 3.18 10.93
CA SER A 29 -4.94 2.98 9.71
C SER A 29 -4.93 1.54 9.22
N ARG A 30 -4.62 1.39 7.94
CA ARG A 30 -4.31 0.12 7.30
C ARG A 30 -2.97 0.25 6.60
N HIS A 31 -2.06 -0.67 6.90
CA HIS A 31 -0.80 -0.80 6.17
C HIS A 31 -0.90 -1.96 5.19
N ILE A 32 -0.68 -1.67 3.91
CA ILE A 32 -0.71 -2.65 2.82
C ILE A 32 0.67 -2.70 2.20
N VAL A 33 1.16 -3.93 1.99
CA VAL A 33 2.43 -4.19 1.31
C VAL A 33 2.13 -4.81 -0.04
N ILE A 34 2.45 -4.09 -1.11
CA ILE A 34 2.29 -4.58 -2.48
C ILE A 34 3.57 -5.30 -2.88
N ALA A 35 3.52 -6.63 -2.94
CA ALA A 35 4.69 -7.49 -3.09
C ALA A 35 5.60 -7.15 -4.28
N ASN A 36 5.01 -6.75 -5.40
CA ASN A 36 5.74 -6.49 -6.65
C ASN A 36 5.96 -5.00 -6.96
N ALA A 37 5.82 -4.13 -5.95
CA ALA A 37 5.95 -2.70 -6.14
C ALA A 37 7.28 -2.12 -5.63
N SER A 38 7.74 -1.07 -6.32
CA SER A 38 8.74 -0.11 -5.84
C SER A 38 8.04 1.23 -5.55
N ARG A 39 8.70 2.37 -5.80
CA ARG A 39 8.14 3.71 -5.59
C ARG A 39 6.97 4.05 -6.53
N SER A 40 6.95 3.45 -7.72
CA SER A 40 5.84 3.55 -8.68
C SER A 40 4.97 2.30 -8.57
N PHE A 41 3.73 2.50 -8.17
CA PHE A 41 2.78 1.42 -7.92
C PHE A 41 1.80 1.33 -9.09
N ALA A 42 1.82 0.23 -9.84
CA ALA A 42 0.72 -0.06 -10.75
C ALA A 42 -0.58 -0.24 -9.93
N ARG A 43 -1.72 0.27 -10.43
CA ARG A 43 -3.06 0.08 -9.83
C ARG A 43 -3.29 0.72 -8.46
N LEU A 44 -2.35 1.51 -7.94
CA LEU A 44 -2.53 2.24 -6.69
C LEU A 44 -3.62 3.31 -6.78
N ASP A 45 -3.78 3.90 -7.96
CA ASP A 45 -4.87 4.81 -8.30
C ASP A 45 -6.25 4.20 -7.99
N VAL A 46 -6.47 2.92 -8.30
CA VAL A 46 -7.74 2.23 -8.02
C VAL A 46 -7.95 2.02 -6.52
N ILE A 47 -6.91 1.58 -5.80
CA ILE A 47 -6.97 1.35 -4.35
C ILE A 47 -7.22 2.70 -3.63
N MET A 48 -6.49 3.74 -4.01
CA MET A 48 -6.67 5.09 -3.46
C MET A 48 -8.06 5.64 -3.77
N ALA A 49 -8.55 5.51 -5.01
CA ALA A 49 -9.87 6.00 -5.39
C ALA A 49 -11.01 5.27 -4.65
N LYS A 50 -10.85 3.97 -4.32
CA LYS A 50 -11.78 3.24 -3.46
C LYS A 50 -11.71 3.75 -2.02
N PHE A 51 -10.51 3.92 -1.46
CA PHE A 51 -10.32 4.40 -0.08
C PHE A 51 -10.82 5.83 0.13
N VAL A 52 -10.64 6.73 -0.85
CA VAL A 52 -11.18 8.10 -0.75
C VAL A 52 -12.72 8.09 -0.77
N ARG A 53 -13.33 7.18 -1.54
CA ARG A 53 -14.79 7.04 -1.60
C ARG A 53 -15.39 6.36 -0.36
N ASP A 54 -14.71 5.36 0.17
CA ASP A 54 -15.08 4.65 1.40
C ASP A 54 -13.84 4.57 2.32
N PRO A 55 -13.62 5.57 3.19
CA PRO A 55 -12.42 5.67 4.01
C PRO A 55 -12.51 4.77 5.26
N ALA A 56 -12.70 3.47 5.03
CA ALA A 56 -12.76 2.43 6.05
C ALA A 56 -11.52 1.53 5.94
N PRO A 57 -10.44 1.77 6.72
CA PRO A 57 -9.18 1.06 6.58
C PRO A 57 -9.30 -0.47 6.75
N GLY A 58 -10.23 -0.94 7.59
CA GLY A 58 -10.51 -2.36 7.78
C GLY A 58 -11.24 -3.04 6.61
N ARG A 59 -11.73 -2.28 5.62
CA ARG A 59 -12.47 -2.80 4.45
C ARG A 59 -11.72 -2.61 3.13
N VAL A 60 -10.45 -2.23 3.18
CA VAL A 60 -9.65 -2.00 1.96
C VAL A 60 -9.39 -3.35 1.28
N ASP A 61 -9.94 -3.50 0.08
CA ASP A 61 -9.72 -4.65 -0.79
C ASP A 61 -8.41 -4.49 -1.58
N GLU A 62 -7.43 -5.32 -1.25
CA GLU A 62 -6.10 -5.37 -1.85
C GLU A 62 -5.92 -6.49 -2.88
N SER A 63 -6.97 -7.24 -3.22
CA SER A 63 -6.90 -8.38 -4.13
C SER A 63 -6.30 -8.04 -5.51
N CYS A 64 -6.59 -6.84 -6.02
CA CYS A 64 -6.04 -6.38 -7.30
C CYS A 64 -4.51 -6.20 -7.30
N ALA A 65 -3.89 -6.05 -6.12
CA ALA A 65 -2.44 -5.93 -6.00
C ALA A 65 -1.72 -7.24 -6.34
N ALA A 66 -2.39 -8.40 -6.20
CA ALA A 66 -1.85 -9.71 -6.59
C ALA A 66 -1.64 -9.84 -8.11
N ALA A 67 -2.35 -9.05 -8.91
CA ALA A 67 -2.20 -9.04 -10.37
C ALA A 67 -0.99 -8.21 -10.85
N ILE A 68 -0.28 -7.51 -9.95
CA ILE A 68 0.89 -6.72 -10.30
C ILE A 68 2.05 -7.67 -10.59
N ALA A 69 2.53 -7.68 -11.83
CA ALA A 69 3.65 -8.50 -12.24
C ALA A 69 4.95 -8.10 -11.49
N PRO A 70 5.85 -9.05 -11.21
CA PRO A 70 7.13 -8.74 -10.60
C PRO A 70 7.94 -7.76 -11.46
N PRO A 71 8.70 -6.84 -10.84
CA PRO A 71 9.56 -5.92 -11.56
C PRO A 71 10.58 -6.70 -12.39
N ARG A 72 10.74 -6.29 -13.66
CA ARG A 72 11.75 -6.84 -14.55
C ARG A 72 13.06 -6.09 -14.33
N PHE A 73 13.90 -6.63 -13.46
CA PHE A 73 15.30 -6.21 -13.38
C PHE A 73 16.05 -6.89 -14.53
N LYS A 74 16.64 -6.09 -15.42
CA LYS A 74 17.68 -6.56 -16.35
C LYS A 74 19.03 -6.44 -15.66
#